data_AF-A0A1I4I8R6-F1
#
_entry.id   AF-A0A1I4I8R6-F1
#
_cell.length_a   1.000
_cell.length_b   1.000
_cell.length_c   1.000
_cell.angle_alpha   90.00
_cell.angle_beta   90.00
_cell.angle_gamma   90.00
#
_symmetry.space_group_name_H-M   'P 1'
#
loop_
_entity.id
_entity.type
_entity.pdbx_description
1 polymer ?
#
loop_
_entity_poly.entity_id
_entity_poly.type
_entity_poly.pdbx_seq_one_letter_code
_entity_poly.pdbx_strand_id
1 'polypeptide(L)'
;MTATSRLSSMLRWDVQLQIRYGFYAVYAVLVAIYVLGLWQLSPELTPTALTLVVFGDPAFLGFYFIAALVLFEKREGVLEAFTTSPLRGDEYLLSKALSLTFLAVVASLAIVLLTVGIEFALAPFLAGVVLTSLLFVFVGFVAVARFDTLNAYFMTSLVYLFPTGLPFLDYFGLVESPLFYLIPTQASLVLIGAAFEPVPTWQLAYGVGYLSVTTVVAAAFARRAFQRHIVRGQSSATSRTAVPRSSTVGAGREFGPVATLALADLKNWFRDPLLAFIATVPLLYAVVGRFLTPSLATLLGPTFDIVPYYPLVVAMFLFISPVVLGFVTGFLMLEEREQNVFAALWTTPLSGRGYLLYRGISVTAVSFLLMLVVAPLVGLVSVPLTLLVSVSLVGSLWAFGSALLLATFASNSVEGIAVSKFMGVTVMVPLVAIAVVSTPWVYLAGVLPPFWPLRAFVLGLGGASATTVALHLVVGVVAHAVVVGAFVRKIRP
;
A
#
# COMPACT_ATOMS: atom_id res chain seq x y z
N MET A 1 21.04 -15.99 -31.36
CA MET A 1 20.20 -16.34 -30.20
C MET A 1 18.76 -16.57 -30.66
N THR A 2 18.15 -17.70 -30.31
CA THR A 2 16.72 -17.96 -30.55
C THR A 2 15.85 -17.11 -29.62
N ALA A 3 14.57 -16.92 -29.95
CA ALA A 3 13.62 -16.20 -29.08
C ALA A 3 13.55 -16.80 -27.67
N THR A 4 13.59 -18.13 -27.59
CA THR A 4 13.62 -18.88 -26.32
C THR A 4 14.88 -18.59 -25.50
N SER A 5 16.06 -18.48 -26.13
CA SER A 5 17.29 -18.12 -25.42
C SER A 5 17.31 -16.67 -24.93
N ARG A 6 16.64 -15.74 -25.63
CA ARG A 6 16.55 -14.34 -25.21
C ARG A 6 15.63 -14.20 -24.01
N LEU A 7 14.43 -14.79 -24.09
CA LEU A 7 13.46 -14.77 -22.99
C LEU A 7 14.04 -15.39 -21.72
N SER A 8 14.74 -16.52 -21.80
CA SER A 8 15.34 -17.15 -20.62
C SER A 8 16.44 -16.30 -19.99
N SER A 9 17.26 -15.62 -20.80
CA SER A 9 18.25 -14.65 -20.31
C SER A 9 17.57 -13.45 -19.63
N MET A 10 16.49 -12.91 -20.20
CA MET A 10 15.74 -11.81 -19.60
C MET A 10 15.09 -12.22 -18.27
N LEU A 11 14.50 -13.42 -18.21
CA LEU A 11 13.88 -13.94 -16.99
C LEU A 11 14.89 -14.06 -15.85
N ARG A 12 16.10 -14.55 -16.14
CA ARG A 12 17.18 -14.63 -15.15
C ARG A 12 17.57 -13.24 -14.66
N TRP A 13 17.67 -12.27 -15.56
CA TRP A 13 17.97 -10.89 -15.21
C TRP A 13 16.87 -10.25 -14.38
N ASP A 14 15.61 -10.44 -14.73
CA ASP A 14 14.46 -9.94 -13.95
C ASP A 14 14.47 -10.50 -12.53
N VAL A 15 14.70 -11.80 -12.38
CA VAL A 15 14.81 -12.45 -11.07
C VAL A 15 15.98 -11.87 -10.28
N GLN A 16 17.15 -11.70 -10.90
CA GLN A 16 18.32 -11.07 -10.24
C GLN A 16 18.03 -9.64 -9.79
N LEU A 17 17.32 -8.87 -10.62
CA LEU A 17 16.93 -7.50 -10.34
C LEU A 17 15.95 -7.44 -9.16
N GLN A 18 14.94 -8.31 -9.14
CA GLN A 18 13.98 -8.45 -8.05
C GLN A 18 14.64 -8.88 -6.74
N ILE A 19 15.64 -9.78 -6.79
CA ILE A 19 16.46 -10.13 -5.63
C ILE A 19 17.24 -8.92 -5.12
N ARG A 20 17.86 -8.15 -6.03
CA ARG A 20 18.64 -6.96 -5.69
C ARG A 20 17.80 -5.88 -5.02
N TYR A 21 16.55 -5.70 -5.46
CA TYR A 21 15.58 -4.79 -4.82
C TYR A 21 14.90 -5.36 -3.57
N GLY A 22 15.31 -6.55 -3.12
CA GLY A 22 14.83 -7.13 -1.87
C GLY A 22 13.40 -7.70 -1.94
N PHE A 23 12.80 -7.84 -3.12
CA PHE A 23 11.42 -8.33 -3.25
C PHE A 23 11.25 -9.70 -2.59
N TYR A 24 12.16 -10.65 -2.85
CA TYR A 24 12.10 -11.99 -2.25
C TYR A 24 12.27 -11.96 -0.72
N ALA A 25 13.15 -11.12 -0.19
CA ALA A 25 13.36 -10.99 1.24
C ALA A 25 12.12 -10.41 1.94
N VAL A 26 11.52 -9.37 1.36
CA VAL A 26 10.27 -8.79 1.85
C VAL A 26 9.16 -9.83 1.85
N TYR A 27 9.01 -10.60 0.77
CA TYR A 27 7.96 -11.62 0.68
C TYR A 27 8.18 -12.78 1.66
N ALA A 28 9.41 -13.19 1.93
CA ALA A 28 9.68 -14.21 2.95
C ALA A 28 9.17 -13.76 4.33
N VAL A 29 9.40 -12.51 4.71
CA VAL A 29 8.89 -11.95 5.97
C VAL A 29 7.38 -11.76 5.92
N LEU A 30 6.83 -11.29 4.79
CA LEU A 30 5.39 -11.08 4.61
C LEU A 30 4.61 -12.40 4.73
N VAL A 31 5.09 -13.47 4.10
CA VAL A 31 4.53 -14.82 4.21
C VAL A 31 4.51 -15.26 5.67
N ALA A 32 5.62 -15.09 6.41
CA ALA A 32 5.66 -15.43 7.83
C ALA A 32 4.61 -14.64 8.64
N ILE A 33 4.47 -13.33 8.38
CA ILE A 33 3.48 -12.48 9.06
C ILE A 33 2.04 -12.94 8.74
N TYR A 34 1.73 -13.21 7.47
CA TYR A 34 0.40 -13.67 7.08
C TYR A 34 0.08 -15.04 7.69
N VAL A 35 1.01 -16.00 7.63
CA VAL A 35 0.81 -17.33 8.24
C VAL A 35 0.57 -17.21 9.75
N LEU A 36 1.38 -16.43 10.47
CA LEU A 36 1.21 -16.19 11.91
C LEU A 36 -0.12 -15.49 12.24
N GLY A 37 -0.60 -14.60 11.37
CA GLY A 37 -1.90 -13.95 11.52
C GLY A 37 -3.05 -14.92 11.28
N LEU A 38 -2.97 -15.73 10.22
CA LEU A 38 -4.00 -16.70 9.84
C LEU A 38 -4.15 -17.84 10.86
N TRP A 39 -3.06 -18.27 11.49
CA TRP A 39 -3.11 -19.27 12.58
C TRP A 39 -3.89 -18.82 13.82
N GLN A 40 -4.16 -17.52 13.96
CA GLN A 40 -4.94 -16.98 15.08
C GLN A 40 -6.44 -16.86 14.75
N LEU A 41 -6.85 -17.12 13.51
CA LEU A 41 -8.25 -17.05 13.10
C LEU A 41 -9.01 -18.34 13.43
N SER A 42 -10.33 -18.20 13.63
CA SER A 42 -11.20 -19.36 13.77
C SER A 42 -11.28 -20.13 12.44
N PRO A 43 -11.49 -21.47 12.48
CA PRO A 43 -11.60 -22.28 11.27
C PRO A 43 -12.65 -21.79 10.27
N GLU A 44 -13.71 -21.15 10.76
CA GLU A 44 -14.80 -20.58 9.95
C GLU A 44 -14.38 -19.35 9.14
N LEU A 45 -13.46 -18.53 9.66
CA LEU A 45 -12.99 -17.31 9.00
C LEU A 45 -11.78 -17.55 8.10
N THR A 46 -11.08 -18.67 8.29
CA THR A 46 -9.84 -19.01 7.56
C THR A 46 -10.01 -19.06 6.04
N PRO A 47 -11.04 -19.71 5.45
CA PRO A 47 -11.22 -19.74 3.99
C PRO A 47 -11.42 -18.34 3.37
N THR A 48 -12.22 -17.52 4.04
CA THR A 48 -12.48 -16.14 3.63
C THR A 48 -11.19 -15.30 3.71
N ALA A 49 -10.47 -15.38 4.83
CA ALA A 49 -9.22 -14.66 5.02
C ALA A 49 -8.14 -15.10 4.03
N LEU A 50 -8.00 -16.41 3.77
CA LEU A 50 -7.10 -16.94 2.76
C LEU A 50 -7.44 -16.43 1.36
N THR A 51 -8.72 -16.43 0.99
CA THR A 51 -9.17 -15.90 -0.30
C THR A 51 -8.79 -14.44 -0.48
N LEU A 52 -9.00 -13.61 0.55
CA LEU A 52 -8.65 -12.18 0.52
C LEU A 52 -7.14 -11.94 0.48
N VAL A 53 -6.35 -12.67 1.26
CA VAL A 53 -4.88 -12.56 1.28
C VAL A 53 -4.29 -13.02 -0.06
N VAL A 54 -4.73 -14.17 -0.56
CA VAL A 54 -4.27 -14.78 -1.82
C VAL A 54 -4.76 -13.98 -3.04
N PHE A 55 -5.85 -13.23 -2.94
CA PHE A 55 -6.22 -12.25 -3.96
C PHE A 55 -5.38 -10.97 -3.86
N GLY A 56 -5.35 -10.37 -2.67
CA GLY A 56 -4.79 -9.04 -2.46
C GLY A 56 -3.30 -8.98 -2.72
N ASP A 57 -2.57 -10.06 -2.40
CA ASP A 57 -1.12 -10.07 -2.54
C ASP A 57 -0.64 -10.12 -4.01
N PRO A 58 -1.09 -11.08 -4.87
CA PRO A 58 -0.80 -11.05 -6.30
C PRO A 58 -1.33 -9.81 -7.02
N ALA A 59 -2.48 -9.26 -6.60
CA ALA A 59 -3.02 -8.03 -7.18
C ALA A 59 -2.11 -6.83 -6.90
N PHE A 60 -1.68 -6.65 -5.63
CA PHE A 60 -0.77 -5.57 -5.26
C PHE A 60 0.61 -5.78 -5.89
N LEU A 61 1.15 -7.01 -5.84
CA LEU A 61 2.42 -7.36 -6.47
C LEU A 61 2.37 -7.01 -7.95
N GLY A 62 1.39 -7.55 -8.67
CA GLY A 62 1.25 -7.35 -10.10
C GLY A 62 1.13 -5.88 -10.46
N PHE A 63 0.28 -5.13 -9.76
CA PHE A 63 0.02 -3.73 -10.08
C PHE A 63 1.17 -2.79 -9.71
N TYR A 64 1.78 -2.92 -8.52
CA TYR A 64 2.78 -1.95 -8.05
C TYR A 64 4.22 -2.35 -8.39
N PHE A 65 4.56 -3.63 -8.39
CA PHE A 65 5.95 -4.04 -8.63
C PHE A 65 6.31 -3.92 -10.10
N ILE A 66 5.36 -4.16 -11.01
CA ILE A 66 5.59 -3.88 -12.43
C ILE A 66 5.91 -2.41 -12.65
N ALA A 67 5.20 -1.52 -11.97
CA ALA A 67 5.40 -0.10 -12.11
C ALA A 67 6.76 0.35 -11.58
N ALA A 68 7.17 -0.23 -10.46
CA ALA A 68 8.50 -0.03 -9.89
C ALA A 68 9.60 -0.39 -10.88
N LEU A 69 9.54 -1.61 -11.42
CA LEU A 69 10.55 -2.14 -12.34
C LEU A 69 10.60 -1.30 -13.62
N VAL A 70 9.44 -1.01 -14.22
CA VAL A 70 9.35 -0.27 -15.49
C VAL A 70 9.83 1.17 -15.34
N LEU A 71 9.42 1.88 -14.29
CA LEU A 71 9.85 3.27 -14.08
C LEU A 71 11.34 3.36 -13.75
N PHE A 72 11.87 2.40 -13.00
CA PHE A 72 13.29 2.34 -12.72
C PHE A 72 14.10 2.07 -13.99
N GLU A 73 13.71 1.08 -14.78
CA GLU A 73 14.33 0.78 -16.08
C GLU A 73 14.21 1.95 -17.06
N LYS A 74 13.12 2.74 -16.98
CA LYS A 74 12.94 3.98 -17.74
C LYS A 74 13.95 5.06 -17.32
N ARG A 75 14.19 5.23 -16.02
CA ARG A 75 15.15 6.21 -15.47
C ARG A 75 16.60 5.87 -15.77
N GLU A 76 16.95 4.59 -15.72
CA GLU A 76 18.30 4.09 -16.00
C GLU A 76 18.61 3.97 -17.51
N GLY A 77 17.69 4.38 -18.39
CA GLY A 77 17.87 4.28 -19.84
C GLY A 77 17.90 2.85 -20.38
N VAL A 78 17.54 1.84 -19.57
CA VAL A 78 17.49 0.43 -20.00
C VAL A 78 16.50 0.25 -21.15
N LEU A 79 15.40 1.02 -21.14
CA LEU A 79 14.40 0.98 -22.19
C LEU A 79 14.94 1.51 -23.55
N GLU A 80 15.96 2.36 -23.54
CA GLU A 80 16.60 2.90 -24.75
C GLU A 80 17.48 1.84 -25.43
N ALA A 81 18.09 0.94 -24.65
CA ALA A 81 18.87 -0.19 -25.15
C ALA A 81 18.04 -1.20 -25.96
N PHE A 82 16.70 -1.17 -25.89
CA PHE A 82 15.83 -1.97 -26.77
C PHE A 82 15.80 -1.47 -28.21
N THR A 83 16.22 -0.23 -28.47
CA THR A 83 16.28 0.29 -29.84
C THR A 83 17.49 -0.25 -30.62
N THR A 84 18.55 -0.63 -29.91
CA THR A 84 19.82 -1.11 -30.48
C THR A 84 20.08 -2.59 -30.22
N SER A 85 19.29 -3.24 -29.35
CA SER A 85 19.38 -4.68 -29.07
C SER A 85 18.35 -5.50 -29.86
N PRO A 86 18.59 -6.81 -30.08
CA PRO A 86 17.65 -7.69 -30.77
C PRO A 86 16.43 -8.09 -29.93
N LEU A 87 16.21 -7.46 -28.76
CA LEU A 87 15.15 -7.79 -27.83
C LEU A 87 13.81 -7.21 -28.28
N ARG A 88 12.76 -8.03 -28.26
CA ARG A 88 11.40 -7.60 -28.63
C ARG A 88 10.63 -7.13 -27.40
N GLY A 89 9.77 -6.12 -27.56
CA GLY A 89 8.89 -5.64 -26.49
C GLY A 89 7.95 -6.72 -25.93
N ASP A 90 7.55 -7.69 -26.76
CA ASP A 90 6.75 -8.83 -26.32
C ASP A 90 7.54 -9.76 -25.39
N GLU A 91 8.85 -9.97 -25.65
CA GLU A 91 9.74 -10.77 -24.81
C GLU A 91 9.96 -10.07 -23.46
N TYR A 92 10.10 -8.73 -23.47
CA TYR A 92 10.17 -7.91 -22.26
C TYR A 92 8.91 -8.02 -21.39
N LEU A 93 7.73 -7.79 -21.97
CA LEU A 93 6.47 -7.87 -21.24
C LEU A 93 6.23 -9.28 -20.67
N LEU A 94 6.53 -10.31 -21.47
CA LEU A 94 6.39 -11.69 -21.04
C LEU A 94 7.37 -12.05 -19.91
N SER A 95 8.61 -11.56 -19.96
CA SER A 95 9.60 -11.75 -18.90
C SER A 95 9.14 -11.17 -17.55
N LYS A 96 8.65 -9.93 -17.55
CA LYS A 96 8.10 -9.28 -16.36
C LYS A 96 6.87 -10.01 -15.82
N ALA A 97 5.95 -10.38 -16.70
CA ALA A 97 4.73 -11.09 -16.34
C ALA A 97 5.04 -12.45 -15.70
N LEU A 98 5.93 -13.25 -16.31
CA LEU A 98 6.29 -14.57 -15.79
C LEU A 98 7.10 -14.48 -14.49
N SER A 99 8.07 -13.57 -14.39
CA SER A 99 8.90 -13.44 -13.18
C SER A 99 8.09 -12.98 -11.96
N LEU A 100 7.23 -11.97 -12.13
CA LEU A 100 6.35 -11.48 -11.05
C LEU A 100 5.25 -12.50 -10.69
N THR A 101 4.67 -13.19 -11.69
CA THR A 101 3.68 -14.24 -11.43
C THR A 101 4.32 -15.43 -10.70
N PHE A 102 5.55 -15.81 -11.05
CA PHE A 102 6.28 -16.85 -10.35
C PHE A 102 6.46 -16.51 -8.86
N LEU A 103 6.89 -15.27 -8.55
CA LEU A 103 6.99 -14.81 -7.16
C LEU A 103 5.64 -14.86 -6.44
N ALA A 104 4.56 -14.39 -7.08
CA ALA A 104 3.20 -14.40 -6.51
C ALA A 104 2.70 -15.83 -6.22
N VAL A 105 2.94 -16.78 -7.14
CA VAL A 105 2.56 -18.20 -6.96
C VAL A 105 3.33 -18.83 -5.82
N VAL A 106 4.66 -18.63 -5.76
CA VAL A 106 5.49 -19.20 -4.69
C VAL A 106 5.06 -18.66 -3.32
N ALA A 107 4.85 -17.34 -3.20
CA ALA A 107 4.42 -16.72 -1.96
C ALA A 107 3.01 -17.19 -1.54
N SER A 108 2.04 -17.18 -2.47
CA SER A 108 0.67 -17.60 -2.18
C SER A 108 0.60 -19.08 -1.80
N LEU A 109 1.35 -19.94 -2.51
CA LEU A 109 1.40 -21.37 -2.22
C LEU A 109 2.04 -21.63 -0.85
N ALA A 110 3.10 -20.89 -0.48
CA ALA A 110 3.70 -20.98 0.84
C ALA A 110 2.71 -20.57 1.94
N ILE A 111 1.94 -19.49 1.75
CA ILE A 111 0.90 -19.07 2.70
C ILE A 111 -0.12 -20.19 2.90
N VAL A 112 -0.71 -20.71 1.82
CA VAL A 112 -1.75 -21.74 1.91
C VAL A 112 -1.21 -23.04 2.53
N LEU A 113 -0.07 -23.55 2.05
CA LEU A 113 0.52 -24.80 2.56
C LEU A 113 0.86 -24.71 4.05
N LEU A 114 1.35 -23.56 4.52
CA LEU A 114 1.72 -23.38 5.93
C LEU A 114 0.50 -23.11 6.82
N THR A 115 -0.62 -22.66 6.27
CA THR A 115 -1.85 -22.40 7.04
C THR A 115 -2.78 -23.62 7.12
N VAL A 116 -3.08 -24.28 5.99
CA VAL A 116 -4.08 -25.37 5.92
C VAL A 116 -3.50 -26.70 5.41
N GLY A 117 -2.19 -26.78 5.15
CA GLY A 117 -1.57 -28.00 4.64
C GLY A 117 -1.96 -28.29 3.19
N ILE A 118 -2.24 -29.55 2.87
CA ILE A 118 -2.57 -30.02 1.51
C ILE A 118 -4.09 -30.12 1.25
N GLU A 119 -4.91 -29.67 2.18
CA GLU A 119 -6.37 -29.79 2.13
C GLU A 119 -7.02 -28.63 1.36
N PHE A 120 -6.60 -28.43 0.11
CA PHE A 120 -7.19 -27.43 -0.79
C PHE A 120 -7.12 -27.91 -2.25
N ALA A 121 -8.03 -27.42 -3.08
CA ALA A 121 -8.04 -27.75 -4.50
C ALA A 121 -6.93 -26.97 -5.24
N LEU A 122 -5.81 -27.65 -5.51
CA LEU A 122 -4.62 -27.05 -6.13
C LEU A 122 -4.89 -26.45 -7.53
N ALA A 123 -5.75 -27.08 -8.33
CA ALA A 123 -6.04 -26.62 -9.70
C ALA A 123 -6.73 -25.24 -9.76
N PRO A 124 -7.90 -25.02 -9.11
CA PRO A 124 -8.52 -23.70 -9.07
C PRO A 124 -7.64 -22.68 -8.35
N PHE A 125 -6.91 -23.07 -7.30
CA PHE A 125 -5.93 -22.22 -6.62
C PHE A 125 -4.87 -21.67 -7.58
N LEU A 126 -4.14 -22.55 -8.28
CA LEU A 126 -3.08 -22.13 -9.20
C LEU A 126 -3.64 -21.31 -10.36
N ALA A 127 -4.78 -21.70 -10.92
CA ALA A 127 -5.43 -20.95 -11.98
C ALA A 127 -5.83 -19.53 -11.50
N GLY A 128 -6.41 -19.42 -10.30
CA GLY A 128 -6.79 -18.18 -9.65
C GLY A 128 -5.60 -17.25 -9.44
N VAL A 129 -4.52 -17.74 -8.83
CA VAL A 129 -3.32 -16.94 -8.54
C VAL A 129 -2.61 -16.50 -9.81
N VAL A 130 -2.40 -17.42 -10.76
CA VAL A 130 -1.69 -17.12 -12.03
C VAL A 130 -2.47 -16.09 -12.85
N LEU A 131 -3.76 -16.31 -13.08
CA LEU A 131 -4.56 -15.42 -13.91
C LEU A 131 -4.76 -14.05 -13.25
N THR A 132 -4.96 -14.01 -11.93
CA THR A 132 -5.07 -12.75 -11.17
C THR A 132 -3.76 -11.97 -11.25
N SER A 133 -2.62 -12.62 -11.00
CA SER A 133 -1.31 -11.95 -11.07
C SER A 133 -1.04 -11.39 -12.47
N LEU A 134 -1.24 -12.19 -13.52
CA LEU A 134 -1.05 -11.75 -14.92
C LEU A 134 -1.94 -10.55 -15.27
N LEU A 135 -3.22 -10.60 -14.88
CA LEU A 135 -4.14 -9.49 -15.10
C LEU A 135 -3.61 -8.20 -14.47
N PHE A 136 -3.28 -8.21 -13.18
CA PHE A 136 -2.82 -7.01 -12.48
C PHE A 136 -1.43 -6.55 -12.93
N VAL A 137 -0.54 -7.45 -13.38
CA VAL A 137 0.71 -7.06 -14.04
C VAL A 137 0.41 -6.27 -15.32
N PHE A 138 -0.49 -6.73 -16.18
CA PHE A 138 -0.78 -6.02 -17.43
C PHE A 138 -1.57 -4.74 -17.21
N VAL A 139 -2.53 -4.72 -16.28
CA VAL A 139 -3.26 -3.51 -15.90
C VAL A 139 -2.30 -2.48 -15.31
N GLY A 140 -1.40 -2.89 -14.40
CA GLY A 140 -0.36 -2.02 -13.84
C GLY A 140 0.59 -1.52 -14.92
N PHE A 141 0.95 -2.36 -15.89
CA PHE A 141 1.76 -1.95 -17.04
C PHE A 141 1.09 -0.86 -17.88
N VAL A 142 -0.20 -1.04 -18.20
CA VAL A 142 -0.97 -0.06 -18.98
C VAL A 142 -1.05 1.28 -18.25
N ALA A 143 -1.26 1.24 -16.93
CA ALA A 143 -1.31 2.43 -16.09
C ALA A 143 0.06 3.13 -16.04
N VAL A 144 1.14 2.39 -15.74
CA VAL A 144 2.48 2.98 -15.53
C VAL A 144 3.07 3.61 -16.80
N ALA A 145 2.69 3.11 -17.98
CA ALA A 145 3.16 3.64 -19.26
C ALA A 145 2.87 5.16 -19.46
N ARG A 146 1.95 5.74 -18.68
CA ARG A 146 1.57 7.16 -18.73
C ARG A 146 2.31 8.05 -17.72
N PHE A 147 3.15 7.47 -16.87
CA PHE A 147 3.83 8.18 -15.79
C PHE A 147 5.35 8.12 -15.94
N ASP A 148 6.03 9.10 -15.37
CA ASP A 148 7.50 9.21 -15.32
C ASP A 148 8.07 9.03 -13.90
N THR A 149 7.19 9.14 -12.90
CA THR A 149 7.56 9.09 -11.47
C THR A 149 6.69 8.09 -10.73
N LEU A 150 7.31 7.41 -9.77
CA LEU A 150 6.67 6.40 -8.96
C LEU A 150 5.61 7.03 -8.05
N ASN A 151 5.88 8.21 -7.49
CA ASN A 151 4.90 8.96 -6.72
C ASN A 151 3.62 9.22 -7.53
N ALA A 152 3.71 9.82 -8.72
CA ALA A 152 2.52 10.07 -9.55
C ALA A 152 1.73 8.78 -9.88
N TYR A 153 2.43 7.66 -10.09
CA TYR A 153 1.79 6.37 -10.31
C TYR A 153 1.02 5.88 -9.08
N PHE A 154 1.66 5.86 -7.91
CA PHE A 154 1.02 5.43 -6.65
C PHE A 154 -0.16 6.31 -6.29
N MET A 155 -0.07 7.59 -6.58
CA MET A 155 -1.15 8.49 -6.22
C MET A 155 -2.35 8.37 -7.17
N THR A 156 -2.14 7.98 -8.42
CA THR A 156 -3.23 7.74 -9.39
C THR A 156 -3.73 6.29 -9.36
N SER A 157 -3.00 5.37 -8.71
CA SER A 157 -3.32 3.94 -8.69
C SER A 157 -4.72 3.65 -8.17
N LEU A 158 -5.19 4.42 -7.19
CA LEU A 158 -6.51 4.24 -6.61
C LEU A 158 -7.64 4.49 -7.61
N VAL A 159 -7.45 5.35 -8.62
CA VAL A 159 -8.44 5.52 -9.70
C VAL A 159 -8.56 4.24 -10.53
N TYR A 160 -7.44 3.52 -10.73
CA TYR A 160 -7.44 2.23 -11.42
C TYR A 160 -7.96 1.10 -10.53
N LEU A 161 -7.61 1.11 -9.24
CA LEU A 161 -7.95 0.04 -8.31
C LEU A 161 -9.37 0.16 -7.74
N PHE A 162 -9.92 1.37 -7.62
CA PHE A 162 -11.25 1.58 -7.03
C PHE A 162 -12.36 0.81 -7.77
N PRO A 163 -12.47 0.85 -9.11
CA PRO A 163 -13.43 0.01 -9.83
C PRO A 163 -13.19 -1.49 -9.61
N THR A 164 -11.92 -1.91 -9.53
CA THR A 164 -11.57 -3.31 -9.27
C THR A 164 -11.93 -3.76 -7.85
N GLY A 165 -12.12 -2.83 -6.91
CA GLY A 165 -12.55 -3.14 -5.55
C GLY A 165 -14.06 -3.27 -5.38
N LEU A 166 -14.87 -2.87 -6.37
CA LEU A 166 -16.34 -2.90 -6.25
C LEU A 166 -16.92 -4.30 -5.98
N PRO A 167 -16.39 -5.41 -6.53
CA PRO A 167 -16.93 -6.74 -6.24
C PRO A 167 -16.78 -7.19 -4.78
N PHE A 168 -15.97 -6.51 -3.97
CA PHE A 168 -15.98 -6.75 -2.52
C PHE A 168 -17.34 -6.41 -1.90
N LEU A 169 -18.12 -5.51 -2.49
CA LEU A 169 -19.48 -5.21 -2.03
C LEU A 169 -20.41 -6.42 -2.17
N ASP A 170 -20.28 -7.17 -3.27
CA ASP A 170 -21.01 -8.43 -3.51
C ASP A 170 -20.50 -9.53 -2.58
N TYR A 171 -19.17 -9.68 -2.51
CA TYR A 171 -18.51 -10.69 -1.69
C TYR A 171 -18.87 -10.59 -0.21
N PHE A 172 -19.02 -9.36 0.31
CA PHE A 172 -19.46 -9.11 1.68
C PHE A 172 -20.97 -8.87 1.80
N GLY A 173 -21.79 -9.21 0.79
CA GLY A 173 -23.25 -9.14 0.87
C GLY A 173 -23.85 -7.75 1.07
N LEU A 174 -23.11 -6.68 0.75
CA LEU A 174 -23.59 -5.29 0.89
C LEU A 174 -24.54 -4.88 -0.22
N VAL A 175 -24.20 -5.26 -1.44
CA VAL A 175 -24.95 -4.96 -2.64
C VAL A 175 -24.85 -6.19 -3.51
N GLU A 176 -25.98 -6.84 -3.77
CA GLU A 176 -26.04 -7.91 -4.75
C GLU A 176 -26.30 -7.28 -6.12
N SER A 177 -25.36 -7.46 -7.05
CA SER A 177 -25.55 -6.97 -8.41
C SER A 177 -24.88 -7.87 -9.43
N PRO A 178 -25.61 -8.31 -10.48
CA PRO A 178 -25.02 -9.09 -11.56
C PRO A 178 -23.96 -8.29 -12.34
N LEU A 179 -23.95 -6.96 -12.22
CA LEU A 179 -22.93 -6.11 -12.86
C LEU A 179 -21.53 -6.35 -12.29
N PHE A 180 -21.39 -6.86 -11.07
CA PHE A 180 -20.08 -7.16 -10.49
C PHE A 180 -19.37 -8.30 -11.20
N TYR A 181 -20.10 -9.20 -11.88
CA TYR A 181 -19.53 -10.25 -12.73
C TYR A 181 -18.84 -9.69 -14.00
N LEU A 182 -19.05 -8.41 -14.35
CA LEU A 182 -18.29 -7.73 -15.40
C LEU A 182 -16.93 -7.23 -14.90
N ILE A 183 -16.69 -7.23 -13.60
CA ILE A 183 -15.42 -6.76 -13.03
C ILE A 183 -14.52 -7.98 -12.79
N PRO A 184 -13.31 -8.02 -13.36
CA PRO A 184 -12.45 -9.21 -13.30
C PRO A 184 -12.13 -9.70 -11.89
N THR A 185 -12.14 -8.80 -10.90
CA THR A 185 -11.95 -9.15 -9.50
C THR A 185 -12.97 -10.17 -9.00
N GLN A 186 -14.22 -10.13 -9.47
CA GLN A 186 -15.22 -11.13 -9.08
C GLN A 186 -14.78 -12.53 -9.54
N ALA A 187 -14.31 -12.65 -10.78
CA ALA A 187 -13.78 -13.90 -11.31
C ALA A 187 -12.53 -14.38 -10.55
N SER A 188 -11.66 -13.47 -10.10
CA SER A 188 -10.54 -13.79 -9.20
C SER A 188 -10.99 -14.32 -7.85
N LEU A 189 -11.93 -13.66 -7.18
CA LEU A 189 -12.44 -14.07 -5.87
C LEU A 189 -13.13 -15.43 -5.95
N VAL A 190 -13.96 -15.65 -6.96
CA VAL A 190 -14.65 -16.94 -7.19
C VAL A 190 -13.63 -18.06 -7.43
N LEU A 191 -12.62 -17.84 -8.29
CA LEU A 191 -11.67 -18.89 -8.66
C LEU A 191 -10.68 -19.21 -7.53
N ILE A 192 -10.27 -18.22 -6.74
CA ILE A 192 -9.42 -18.43 -5.56
C ILE A 192 -10.25 -19.06 -4.42
N GLY A 193 -11.47 -18.58 -4.17
CA GLY A 193 -12.36 -19.15 -3.15
C GLY A 193 -12.72 -20.60 -3.41
N ALA A 194 -12.85 -20.98 -4.69
CA ALA A 194 -13.05 -22.35 -5.13
C ALA A 194 -11.94 -23.33 -4.71
N ALA A 195 -10.78 -22.83 -4.27
CA ALA A 195 -9.72 -23.65 -3.70
C ALA A 195 -10.08 -24.22 -2.33
N PHE A 196 -10.89 -23.49 -1.57
CA PHE A 196 -11.21 -23.80 -0.17
C PHE A 196 -12.65 -24.28 -0.01
N GLU A 197 -13.56 -23.80 -0.84
CA GLU A 197 -14.99 -24.16 -0.79
C GLU A 197 -15.49 -24.63 -2.16
N PRO A 198 -16.28 -25.72 -2.24
CA PRO A 198 -16.82 -26.20 -3.51
C PRO A 198 -17.76 -25.19 -4.15
N VAL A 199 -17.51 -24.82 -5.40
CA VAL A 199 -18.38 -23.94 -6.19
C VAL A 199 -18.95 -24.66 -7.41
N PRO A 200 -20.12 -24.24 -7.94
CA PRO A 200 -20.70 -24.79 -9.16
C PRO A 200 -19.74 -24.72 -10.36
N THR A 201 -19.78 -25.73 -11.23
CA THR A 201 -18.88 -25.84 -12.40
C THR A 201 -18.96 -24.65 -13.34
N TRP A 202 -20.13 -24.01 -13.47
CA TRP A 202 -20.28 -22.82 -14.32
C TRP A 202 -19.53 -21.60 -13.75
N GLN A 203 -19.38 -21.50 -12.43
CA GLN A 203 -18.61 -20.44 -11.78
C GLN A 203 -17.11 -20.63 -12.01
N LEU A 204 -16.64 -21.89 -12.04
CA LEU A 204 -15.27 -22.21 -12.45
C LEU A 204 -15.02 -21.86 -13.91
N ALA A 205 -15.95 -22.22 -14.81
CA ALA A 205 -15.86 -21.89 -16.23
C ALA A 205 -15.87 -20.36 -16.45
N TYR A 206 -16.71 -19.63 -15.72
CA TYR A 206 -16.72 -18.18 -15.69
C TYR A 206 -15.38 -17.63 -15.17
N GLY A 207 -14.89 -18.10 -14.02
CA GLY A 207 -13.64 -17.65 -13.40
C GLY A 207 -12.45 -17.78 -14.35
N VAL A 208 -12.24 -18.98 -14.90
CA VAL A 208 -11.15 -19.25 -15.84
C VAL A 208 -11.34 -18.52 -17.16
N GLY A 209 -12.54 -18.61 -17.76
CA GLY A 209 -12.83 -18.03 -19.07
C GLY A 209 -12.75 -16.51 -19.07
N TYR A 210 -13.41 -15.88 -18.10
CA TYR A 210 -13.45 -14.42 -17.97
C TYR A 210 -12.07 -13.85 -17.69
N LEU A 211 -11.34 -14.40 -16.70
CA LEU A 211 -9.99 -13.93 -16.40
C LEU A 211 -9.02 -14.14 -17.57
N SER A 212 -9.13 -15.25 -18.30
CA SER A 212 -8.30 -15.50 -19.48
C SER A 212 -8.55 -14.43 -20.55
N VAL A 213 -9.81 -14.15 -20.86
CA VAL A 213 -10.20 -13.11 -21.83
C VAL A 213 -9.71 -11.74 -21.38
N THR A 214 -9.98 -11.34 -20.14
CA THR A 214 -9.57 -10.02 -19.63
C THR A 214 -8.06 -9.87 -19.55
N THR A 215 -7.33 -10.96 -19.23
CA THR A 215 -5.87 -10.96 -19.23
C THR A 215 -5.30 -10.79 -20.64
N VAL A 216 -5.87 -11.48 -21.64
CA VAL A 216 -5.47 -11.30 -23.06
C VAL A 216 -5.75 -9.88 -23.54
N VAL A 217 -6.92 -9.32 -23.19
CA VAL A 217 -7.27 -7.93 -23.50
C VAL A 217 -6.29 -6.96 -22.82
N ALA A 218 -6.01 -7.14 -21.54
CA ALA A 218 -5.03 -6.32 -20.80
C ALA A 218 -3.63 -6.44 -21.40
N ALA A 219 -3.18 -7.65 -21.78
CA ALA A 219 -1.90 -7.88 -22.44
C ALA A 219 -1.82 -7.17 -23.81
N ALA A 220 -2.90 -7.17 -24.59
CA ALA A 220 -2.97 -6.45 -25.85
C ALA A 220 -2.87 -4.93 -25.64
N PHE A 221 -3.53 -4.38 -24.60
CA PHE A 221 -3.37 -2.98 -24.22
C PHE A 221 -1.97 -2.66 -23.71
N ALA A 222 -1.35 -3.55 -22.92
CA ALA A 222 0.02 -3.39 -22.43
C ALA A 222 1.02 -3.34 -23.58
N ARG A 223 0.89 -4.23 -24.58
CA ARG A 223 1.70 -4.20 -25.81
C ARG A 223 1.54 -2.89 -26.58
N ARG A 224 0.30 -2.40 -26.74
CA ARG A 224 0.03 -1.11 -27.39
C ARG A 224 0.62 0.06 -26.59
N ALA A 225 0.52 0.02 -25.26
CA ALA A 225 1.04 1.05 -24.37
C ALA A 225 2.58 1.10 -24.44
N PHE A 226 3.25 -0.05 -24.43
CA PHE A 226 4.70 -0.18 -24.62
C PHE A 226 5.14 0.46 -25.94
N GLN A 227 4.52 0.08 -27.07
CA GLN A 227 4.91 0.60 -28.38
C GLN A 227 4.65 2.11 -28.54
N ARG A 228 3.54 2.62 -27.98
CA ARG A 228 3.16 4.04 -28.16
C ARG A 228 3.87 4.98 -27.19
N HIS A 229 3.93 4.66 -25.90
CA HIS A 229 4.37 5.61 -24.88
C HIS A 229 5.83 5.39 -24.48
N ILE A 230 6.32 4.16 -24.51
CA ILE A 230 7.69 3.84 -24.11
C ILE A 230 8.63 3.96 -25.31
N VAL A 231 8.33 3.29 -26.43
CA VAL A 231 9.22 3.28 -27.60
C VAL A 231 9.13 4.58 -28.43
N ARG A 232 7.93 5.14 -28.63
CA ARG A 232 7.74 6.36 -29.47
C ARG A 232 7.73 7.67 -28.69
N GLY A 233 7.32 7.65 -27.41
CA GLY A 233 7.23 8.87 -26.58
C GLY A 233 8.58 9.55 -26.33
N GLN A 234 9.67 8.80 -26.33
CA GLN A 234 11.01 9.34 -26.08
C GLN A 234 11.64 10.07 -27.28
N SER A 235 11.25 9.75 -28.52
CA SER A 235 11.71 10.49 -29.72
C SER A 235 11.20 11.95 -29.73
N SER A 236 10.14 12.26 -29.00
CA SER A 236 9.59 13.63 -28.88
C SER A 236 10.13 14.38 -27.66
N ALA A 237 10.66 13.69 -26.64
CA ALA A 237 11.17 14.30 -25.41
C ALA A 237 12.53 15.00 -25.62
N THR A 238 13.33 14.51 -26.58
CA THR A 238 14.59 15.16 -27.01
C THR A 238 14.37 16.52 -27.69
N SER A 239 13.13 16.90 -28.02
CA SER A 239 12.79 18.18 -28.66
C SER A 239 12.28 19.25 -27.70
N ARG A 240 12.12 18.97 -26.39
CA ARG A 240 11.55 19.92 -25.42
C ARG A 240 12.46 20.15 -24.22
N THR A 241 13.70 20.54 -24.48
CA THR A 241 14.49 21.33 -23.51
C THR A 241 14.02 22.78 -23.53
N ALA A 242 12.75 23.01 -23.19
CA ALA A 242 12.30 24.35 -22.86
C ALA A 242 12.84 24.69 -21.47
N VAL A 243 13.98 25.39 -21.43
CA VAL A 243 14.47 26.05 -20.21
C VAL A 243 13.31 26.90 -19.67
N PRO A 244 12.84 26.68 -18.44
CA PRO A 244 11.82 27.54 -17.84
C PRO A 244 12.35 28.98 -17.84
N ARG A 245 11.71 29.85 -18.65
CA ARG A 245 12.03 31.27 -18.63
C ARG A 245 11.54 31.85 -17.31
N SER A 246 12.51 32.35 -16.53
CA SER A 246 12.36 33.23 -15.37
C SER A 246 11.30 32.81 -14.34
N SER A 247 11.73 32.14 -13.27
CA SER A 247 11.07 32.37 -12.00
C SER A 247 11.43 33.78 -11.56
N THR A 248 10.45 34.67 -11.53
CA THR A 248 10.58 35.96 -10.85
C THR A 248 10.85 35.67 -9.38
N VAL A 249 12.12 35.72 -8.96
CA VAL A 249 12.50 35.87 -7.55
C VAL A 249 12.11 37.29 -7.17
N GLY A 250 10.80 37.46 -6.95
CA GLY A 250 10.16 38.73 -6.67
C GLY A 250 9.92 38.91 -5.18
N ALA A 251 10.64 39.89 -4.65
CA ALA A 251 10.28 40.78 -3.55
C ALA A 251 10.15 40.20 -2.13
N GLY A 252 10.83 40.90 -1.21
CA GLY A 252 10.96 40.67 0.23
C GLY A 252 9.82 39.88 0.88
N ARG A 253 10.18 38.76 1.50
CA ARG A 253 9.30 38.05 2.43
C ARG A 253 9.94 38.06 3.80
N GLU A 254 9.20 38.58 4.77
CA GLU A 254 9.56 38.72 6.20
C GLU A 254 9.67 37.36 6.94
N PHE A 255 9.55 36.24 6.23
CA PHE A 255 9.46 34.90 6.82
C PHE A 255 10.81 34.17 6.74
N GLY A 256 11.17 33.44 7.80
CA GLY A 256 12.37 32.60 7.82
C GLY A 256 12.33 31.49 6.75
N PRO A 257 13.48 30.83 6.46
CA PRO A 257 13.59 29.81 5.41
C PRO A 257 12.55 28.68 5.55
N VAL A 258 12.34 28.20 6.78
CA VAL A 258 11.35 27.14 7.10
C VAL A 258 9.92 27.61 6.83
N ALA A 259 9.56 28.84 7.20
CA ALA A 259 8.23 29.39 6.99
C ALA A 259 7.94 29.65 5.50
N THR A 260 8.95 30.04 4.73
CA THR A 260 8.83 30.22 3.28
C THR A 260 8.56 28.88 2.58
N LEU A 261 9.23 27.81 3.03
CA LEU A 261 9.02 26.46 2.49
C LEU A 261 7.67 25.89 2.93
N ALA A 262 7.26 26.12 4.17
CA ALA A 262 5.93 25.77 4.65
C ALA A 262 4.82 26.46 3.85
N LEU A 263 4.97 27.75 3.52
CA LEU A 263 4.02 28.48 2.67
C LEU A 263 4.01 27.97 1.23
N ALA A 264 5.18 27.63 0.68
CA ALA A 264 5.30 27.08 -0.66
C ALA A 264 4.63 25.69 -0.75
N ASP A 265 4.94 24.80 0.19
CA ASP A 265 4.35 23.48 0.26
C ASP A 265 2.88 23.50 0.62
N LEU A 266 2.41 24.39 1.50
CA LEU A 266 0.98 24.55 1.79
C LEU A 266 0.23 24.98 0.52
N LYS A 267 0.79 25.93 -0.22
CA LYS A 267 0.25 26.36 -1.51
C LYS A 267 0.29 25.25 -2.55
N ASN A 268 1.32 24.40 -2.54
CA ASN A 268 1.39 23.21 -3.39
C ASN A 268 0.39 22.14 -2.96
N TRP A 269 0.19 21.92 -1.66
CA TRP A 269 -0.79 20.99 -1.08
C TRP A 269 -2.22 21.29 -1.53
N PHE A 270 -2.59 22.57 -1.52
CA PHE A 270 -3.92 22.99 -1.98
C PHE A 270 -4.08 23.06 -3.50
N ARG A 271 -2.97 23.12 -4.25
CA ARG A 271 -3.00 23.21 -5.72
C ARG A 271 -2.73 21.89 -6.42
N ASP A 272 -2.16 20.92 -5.71
CA ASP A 272 -1.89 19.60 -6.23
C ASP A 272 -3.14 18.73 -6.04
N PRO A 273 -3.89 18.42 -7.12
CA PRO A 273 -5.08 17.58 -7.06
C PRO A 273 -4.76 16.19 -6.48
N LEU A 274 -3.49 15.78 -6.53
CA LEU A 274 -2.98 14.53 -6.01
C LEU A 274 -2.95 14.49 -4.47
N LEU A 275 -2.48 15.56 -3.84
CA LEU A 275 -2.39 15.68 -2.39
C LEU A 275 -3.78 15.81 -1.75
N ALA A 276 -4.69 16.54 -2.41
CA ALA A 276 -6.09 16.59 -2.02
C ALA A 276 -6.76 15.20 -2.08
N PHE A 277 -6.45 14.41 -3.11
CA PHE A 277 -6.96 13.05 -3.23
C PHE A 277 -6.46 12.14 -2.11
N ILE A 278 -5.18 12.19 -1.76
CA ILE A 278 -4.60 11.43 -0.63
C ILE A 278 -5.29 11.74 0.69
N ALA A 279 -5.51 13.03 0.98
CA ALA A 279 -6.21 13.44 2.20
C ALA A 279 -7.66 12.92 2.23
N THR A 280 -8.24 12.66 1.06
CA THR A 280 -9.59 12.10 0.91
C THR A 280 -9.62 10.58 1.16
N VAL A 281 -8.50 9.86 0.96
CA VAL A 281 -8.46 8.38 1.06
C VAL A 281 -8.88 7.86 2.44
N PRO A 282 -8.32 8.33 3.58
CA PRO A 282 -8.78 7.89 4.89
C PRO A 282 -10.26 8.21 5.15
N LEU A 283 -10.77 9.31 4.58
CA LEU A 283 -12.18 9.69 4.69
C LEU A 283 -13.08 8.74 3.89
N LEU A 284 -12.67 8.33 2.69
CA LEU A 284 -13.38 7.32 1.90
C LEU A 284 -13.43 5.98 2.64
N TYR A 285 -12.29 5.53 3.20
CA TYR A 285 -12.25 4.33 4.02
C TYR A 285 -13.16 4.44 5.25
N ALA A 286 -13.22 5.60 5.91
CA ALA A 286 -14.10 5.83 7.05
C ALA A 286 -15.58 5.70 6.66
N VAL A 287 -15.98 6.28 5.52
CA VAL A 287 -17.34 6.16 4.97
C VAL A 287 -17.65 4.71 4.61
N VAL A 288 -16.72 3.99 3.97
CA VAL A 288 -16.88 2.56 3.70
C VAL A 288 -17.06 1.80 5.00
N GLY A 289 -16.24 2.04 6.03
CA GLY A 289 -16.36 1.41 7.35
C GLY A 289 -17.71 1.62 8.01
N ARG A 290 -18.28 2.83 7.90
CA ARG A 290 -19.61 3.16 8.43
C ARG A 290 -20.70 2.22 7.91
N PHE A 291 -20.65 1.85 6.64
CA PHE A 291 -21.66 0.99 6.00
C PHE A 291 -21.28 -0.49 6.00
N LEU A 292 -19.99 -0.80 5.81
CA LEU A 292 -19.47 -2.16 5.73
C LEU A 292 -19.52 -2.86 7.08
N THR A 293 -19.10 -2.19 8.17
CA THR A 293 -18.98 -2.86 9.48
C THR A 293 -20.32 -3.35 10.05
N PRO A 294 -21.42 -2.56 10.05
CA PRO A 294 -22.70 -3.05 10.55
C PRO A 294 -23.25 -4.21 9.71
N SER A 295 -23.04 -4.18 8.40
CA SER A 295 -23.47 -5.24 7.49
C SER A 295 -22.69 -6.53 7.72
N LEU A 296 -21.37 -6.43 7.90
CA LEU A 296 -20.53 -7.56 8.32
C LEU A 296 -21.00 -8.12 9.68
N ALA A 297 -21.38 -7.27 10.63
CA ALA A 297 -21.90 -7.73 11.92
C ALA A 297 -23.22 -8.50 11.77
N THR A 298 -24.11 -8.11 10.84
CA THR A 298 -25.34 -8.87 10.58
C THR A 298 -25.08 -10.21 9.88
N LEU A 299 -24.11 -10.26 8.95
CA LEU A 299 -23.79 -11.48 8.19
C LEU A 299 -23.03 -12.50 9.03
N LEU A 300 -22.07 -12.02 9.85
CA LEU A 300 -21.27 -12.87 10.72
C LEU A 300 -21.96 -13.14 12.06
N GLY A 301 -22.99 -12.40 12.45
CA GLY A 301 -23.69 -12.55 13.73
C GLY A 301 -24.05 -14.00 14.13
N PRO A 302 -24.44 -14.91 13.20
CA PRO A 302 -24.69 -16.32 13.53
C PRO A 302 -23.45 -17.12 13.97
N THR A 303 -22.26 -16.73 13.52
CA THR A 303 -20.99 -17.46 13.79
C THR A 303 -20.06 -16.67 14.71
N PHE A 304 -19.99 -15.36 14.55
CA PHE A 304 -19.07 -14.46 15.27
C PHE A 304 -19.66 -13.07 15.49
N ASP A 305 -19.85 -12.69 16.76
CA ASP A 305 -20.32 -11.34 17.12
C ASP A 305 -19.18 -10.31 17.07
N ILE A 306 -19.26 -9.40 16.09
CA ILE A 306 -18.27 -8.34 15.87
C ILE A 306 -18.57 -7.09 16.73
N VAL A 307 -19.77 -6.95 17.29
CA VAL A 307 -20.18 -5.73 18.03
C VAL A 307 -19.21 -5.38 19.18
N PRO A 308 -18.71 -6.35 19.98
CA PRO A 308 -17.71 -6.07 21.01
C PRO A 308 -16.39 -5.50 20.47
N TYR A 309 -16.08 -5.75 19.20
CA TYR A 309 -14.86 -5.30 18.52
C TYR A 309 -15.02 -3.96 17.81
N TYR A 310 -16.19 -3.31 17.86
CA TYR A 310 -16.39 -1.98 17.24
C TYR A 310 -15.35 -0.92 17.66
N PRO A 311 -14.92 -0.81 18.93
CA PRO A 311 -13.83 0.09 19.32
C PRO A 311 -12.53 -0.17 18.55
N LEU A 312 -12.20 -1.44 18.30
CA LEU A 312 -11.02 -1.82 17.51
C LEU A 312 -11.19 -1.53 16.03
N VAL A 313 -12.40 -1.72 15.48
CA VAL A 313 -12.71 -1.36 14.09
C VAL A 313 -12.59 0.16 13.88
N VAL A 314 -13.14 0.98 14.79
CA VAL A 314 -12.96 2.44 14.72
C VAL A 314 -11.48 2.81 14.83
N ALA A 315 -10.72 2.16 15.71
CA ALA A 315 -9.28 2.38 15.81
C ALA A 315 -8.54 2.01 14.51
N MET A 316 -8.92 0.92 13.84
CA MET A 316 -8.36 0.53 12.56
C MET A 316 -8.49 1.64 11.50
N PHE A 317 -9.68 2.21 11.35
CA PHE A 317 -9.91 3.33 10.44
C PHE A 317 -9.19 4.60 10.89
N LEU A 318 -9.16 4.89 12.20
CA LEU A 318 -8.49 6.06 12.75
C LEU A 318 -6.99 6.06 12.43
N PHE A 319 -6.30 4.94 12.65
CA PHE A 319 -4.86 4.78 12.50
C PHE A 319 -4.39 4.50 11.07
N ILE A 320 -5.31 4.28 10.11
CA ILE A 320 -4.94 4.24 8.68
C ILE A 320 -4.43 5.60 8.21
N SER A 321 -4.94 6.70 8.78
CA SER A 321 -4.61 8.08 8.41
C SER A 321 -3.11 8.39 8.55
N PRO A 322 -2.47 8.20 9.72
CA PRO A 322 -1.03 8.41 9.85
C PRO A 322 -0.21 7.47 8.95
N VAL A 323 -0.64 6.22 8.76
CA VAL A 323 0.09 5.26 7.90
C VAL A 323 0.09 5.71 6.43
N VAL A 324 -1.06 6.12 5.89
CA VAL A 324 -1.18 6.57 4.50
C VAL A 324 -0.42 7.88 4.27
N LEU A 325 -0.55 8.86 5.16
CA LEU A 325 0.18 10.12 5.02
C LEU A 325 1.69 9.95 5.19
N GLY A 326 2.09 9.05 6.09
CA GLY A 326 3.48 8.69 6.26
C GLY A 326 4.05 7.95 5.06
N PHE A 327 3.27 7.05 4.45
CA PHE A 327 3.64 6.39 3.20
C PHE A 327 3.96 7.41 2.11
N VAL A 328 3.04 8.35 1.86
CA VAL A 328 3.22 9.39 0.84
C VAL A 328 4.43 10.25 1.13
N THR A 329 4.55 10.73 2.37
CA THR A 329 5.67 11.60 2.78
C THR A 329 7.00 10.87 2.69
N GLY A 330 7.05 9.60 3.09
CA GLY A 330 8.26 8.78 2.98
C GLY A 330 8.65 8.51 1.52
N PHE A 331 7.68 8.30 0.62
CA PHE A 331 7.95 8.16 -0.81
C PHE A 331 8.48 9.44 -1.44
N LEU A 332 7.91 10.61 -1.08
CA LEU A 332 8.45 11.90 -1.49
C LEU A 332 9.89 12.07 -1.03
N MET A 333 10.20 11.70 0.22
CA MET A 333 11.56 11.74 0.75
C MET A 333 12.53 10.80 0.00
N LEU A 334 12.08 9.60 -0.38
CA LEU A 334 12.88 8.66 -1.16
C LEU A 334 13.17 9.20 -2.56
N GLU A 335 12.17 9.74 -3.25
CA GLU A 335 12.32 10.28 -4.59
C GLU A 335 13.22 11.53 -4.59
N GLU A 336 13.07 12.41 -3.61
CA GLU A 336 13.98 13.55 -3.41
C GLU A 336 15.42 13.10 -3.12
N ARG A 337 15.60 11.96 -2.42
CA ARG A 337 16.92 11.34 -2.22
C ARG A 337 17.52 10.86 -3.52
N GLU A 338 16.76 10.12 -4.31
CA GLU A 338 17.20 9.60 -5.62
C GLU A 338 17.58 10.72 -6.59
N GLN A 339 16.84 11.83 -6.56
CA GLN A 339 17.07 12.98 -7.42
C GLN A 339 18.23 13.88 -6.94
N ASN A 340 18.96 13.47 -5.89
CA ASN A 340 20.02 14.27 -5.26
C ASN A 340 19.55 15.66 -4.79
N VAL A 341 18.27 15.83 -4.47
CA VAL A 341 17.72 17.11 -3.99
C VAL A 341 18.36 17.51 -2.66
N PHE A 342 18.73 16.53 -1.82
CA PHE A 342 19.46 16.80 -0.58
C PHE A 342 20.76 17.57 -0.84
N ALA A 343 21.55 17.19 -1.85
CA ALA A 343 22.79 17.89 -2.22
C ALA A 343 22.56 19.38 -2.53
N ALA A 344 21.43 19.72 -3.16
CA ALA A 344 21.03 21.10 -3.38
C ALA A 344 20.59 21.80 -2.09
N LEU A 345 19.80 21.13 -1.24
CA LEU A 345 19.34 21.68 0.05
C LEU A 345 20.50 22.05 0.98
N TRP A 346 21.62 21.32 0.95
CA TRP A 346 22.83 21.63 1.71
C TRP A 346 23.44 23.01 1.40
N THR A 347 23.17 23.55 0.21
CA THR A 347 23.63 24.89 -0.19
C THR A 347 22.63 25.99 0.18
N THR A 348 21.47 25.62 0.73
CA THR A 348 20.43 26.54 1.19
C THR A 348 20.47 26.72 2.72
N PRO A 349 19.87 27.79 3.26
CA PRO A 349 19.74 27.96 4.71
C PRO A 349 18.94 26.84 5.41
N LEU A 350 18.15 26.09 4.65
CA LEU A 350 17.45 24.88 5.11
C LEU A 350 18.41 23.69 5.07
N SER A 351 19.20 23.53 6.13
CA SER A 351 19.95 22.29 6.37
C SER A 351 19.02 21.05 6.33
N GLY A 352 19.56 19.85 6.09
CA GLY A 352 18.77 18.60 6.08
C GLY A 352 17.95 18.37 7.36
N ARG A 353 18.40 18.91 8.51
CA ARG A 353 17.62 18.88 9.77
C ARG A 353 16.38 19.78 9.72
N GLY A 354 16.50 20.96 9.12
CA GLY A 354 15.38 21.87 8.92
C GLY A 354 14.31 21.28 8.00
N TYR A 355 14.73 20.59 6.95
CA TYR A 355 13.85 19.82 6.07
C TYR A 355 13.09 18.72 6.84
N LEU A 356 13.79 17.87 7.59
CA LEU A 356 13.17 16.78 8.35
C LEU A 356 12.19 17.29 9.41
N LEU A 357 12.54 18.36 10.13
CA LEU A 357 11.67 18.98 11.12
C LEU A 357 10.38 19.49 10.47
N TYR A 358 10.50 20.20 9.35
CA TYR A 358 9.36 20.72 8.61
C TYR A 358 8.45 19.60 8.08
N ARG A 359 9.02 18.57 7.44
CA ARG A 359 8.27 17.39 6.96
C ARG A 359 7.56 16.68 8.11
N GLY A 360 8.23 16.53 9.25
CA GLY A 360 7.64 15.91 10.44
C GLY A 360 6.48 16.70 11.03
N ILE A 361 6.61 18.01 11.18
CA ILE A 361 5.53 18.87 11.71
C ILE A 361 4.33 18.87 10.76
N SER A 362 4.55 19.07 9.45
CA SER A 362 3.48 19.14 8.45
C SER A 362 2.67 17.85 8.38
N VAL A 363 3.33 16.69 8.22
CA VAL A 363 2.63 15.40 8.11
C VAL A 363 1.87 15.03 9.39
N THR A 364 2.45 15.33 10.56
CA THR A 364 1.81 15.10 11.86
C THR A 364 0.57 15.98 12.02
N ALA A 365 0.66 17.27 11.68
CA ALA A 365 -0.45 18.21 11.79
C ALA A 365 -1.63 17.81 10.87
N VAL A 366 -1.36 17.47 9.62
CA VAL A 366 -2.41 17.00 8.70
C VAL A 366 -3.03 15.70 9.20
N SER A 367 -2.22 14.75 9.66
CA SER A 367 -2.70 13.48 10.19
C SER A 367 -3.60 13.68 11.41
N PHE A 368 -3.23 14.57 12.32
CA PHE A 368 -4.04 14.95 13.48
C PHE A 368 -5.42 15.45 13.05
N LEU A 369 -5.47 16.40 12.10
CA LEU A 369 -6.73 16.95 11.60
C LEU A 369 -7.61 15.88 10.93
N LEU A 370 -7.03 15.00 10.12
CA LEU A 370 -7.78 13.89 9.50
C LEU A 370 -8.33 12.92 10.56
N MET A 371 -7.55 12.57 11.58
CA MET A 371 -7.99 11.66 12.65
C MET A 371 -9.21 12.22 13.40
N LEU A 372 -9.28 13.53 13.64
CA LEU A 372 -10.45 14.16 14.25
C LEU A 372 -11.73 14.02 13.42
N VAL A 373 -11.60 13.92 12.09
CA VAL A 373 -12.73 13.78 11.15
C VAL A 373 -13.10 12.31 10.94
N VAL A 374 -12.12 11.40 10.90
CA VAL A 374 -12.33 9.98 10.61
C VAL A 374 -13.21 9.29 11.67
N ALA A 375 -12.95 9.48 12.96
CA ALA A 375 -13.74 8.84 14.02
C ALA A 375 -15.25 9.14 13.94
N PRO A 376 -15.70 10.40 13.85
CA PRO A 376 -17.13 10.71 13.72
C PRO A 376 -17.72 10.27 12.37
N LEU A 377 -16.92 10.23 11.29
CA LEU A 377 -17.38 9.70 10.01
C LEU A 377 -17.74 8.21 10.08
N VAL A 378 -16.88 7.39 10.71
CA VAL A 378 -17.12 5.96 10.91
C VAL A 378 -18.40 5.74 11.72
N GLY A 379 -18.60 6.51 12.80
CA GLY A 379 -19.89 6.60 13.49
C GLY A 379 -20.42 5.31 14.14
N LEU A 380 -19.56 4.31 14.39
CA LEU A 380 -19.95 3.03 15.02
C LEU A 380 -20.08 3.12 16.54
N VAL A 381 -19.29 3.99 17.18
CA VAL A 381 -19.26 4.15 18.65
C VAL A 381 -19.18 5.65 18.95
N SER A 382 -19.85 6.09 20.02
CA SER A 382 -19.73 7.47 20.52
C SER A 382 -18.37 7.67 21.18
N VAL A 383 -17.51 8.50 20.57
CA VAL A 383 -16.17 8.80 21.09
C VAL A 383 -16.18 10.15 21.82
N PRO A 384 -15.84 10.21 23.13
CA PRO A 384 -15.68 11.48 23.83
C PRO A 384 -14.61 12.36 23.17
N LEU A 385 -14.91 13.65 23.01
CA LEU A 385 -14.01 14.59 22.32
C LEU A 385 -12.62 14.66 22.98
N THR A 386 -12.55 14.62 24.31
CA THR A 386 -11.29 14.62 25.06
C THR A 386 -10.43 13.40 24.75
N LEU A 387 -11.04 12.22 24.65
CA LEU A 387 -10.37 10.99 24.26
C LEU A 387 -9.91 11.06 22.80
N LEU A 388 -10.77 11.52 21.89
CA LEU A 388 -10.44 11.63 20.48
C LEU A 388 -9.26 12.59 20.25
N VAL A 389 -9.29 13.78 20.84
CA VAL A 389 -8.22 14.78 20.70
C VAL A 389 -6.91 14.25 21.27
N SER A 390 -6.93 13.67 22.48
CA SER A 390 -5.71 13.19 23.14
C SER A 390 -5.09 11.99 22.41
N VAL A 391 -5.90 11.03 21.95
CA VAL A 391 -5.44 9.90 21.12
C VAL A 391 -4.94 10.37 19.76
N SER A 392 -5.64 11.30 19.10
CA SER A 392 -5.22 11.81 17.79
C SER A 392 -3.91 12.57 17.88
N LEU A 393 -3.70 13.34 18.96
CA LEU A 393 -2.47 14.09 19.17
C LEU A 393 -1.25 13.15 19.25
N VAL A 394 -1.35 12.05 20.00
CA VAL A 394 -0.25 11.08 20.13
C VAL A 394 -0.17 10.16 18.92
N GLY A 395 -1.30 9.67 18.40
CA GLY A 395 -1.35 8.75 17.26
C GLY A 395 -0.87 9.38 15.95
N SER A 396 -1.10 10.68 15.76
CA SER A 396 -0.63 11.40 14.57
C SER A 396 0.89 11.47 14.45
N LEU A 397 1.64 11.34 15.56
CA LEU A 397 3.12 11.26 15.56
C LEU A 397 3.62 10.08 14.72
N TRP A 398 2.82 9.02 14.59
CA TRP A 398 3.15 7.89 13.74
C TRP A 398 3.20 8.24 12.25
N ALA A 399 2.57 9.34 11.82
CA ALA A 399 2.67 9.77 10.43
C ALA A 399 4.12 10.08 10.05
N PHE A 400 4.85 10.79 10.92
CA PHE A 400 6.28 11.01 10.71
C PHE A 400 7.10 9.76 10.97
N GLY A 401 6.77 8.99 12.02
CA GLY A 401 7.47 7.72 12.32
C GLY A 401 7.42 6.73 11.15
N SER A 402 6.27 6.61 10.48
CA SER A 402 6.06 5.73 9.34
C SER A 402 6.70 6.27 8.05
N ALA A 403 6.73 7.60 7.84
CA ALA A 403 7.54 8.21 6.77
C ALA A 403 9.03 7.92 6.93
N LEU A 404 9.53 8.05 8.16
CA LEU A 404 10.93 7.76 8.50
C LEU A 404 11.26 6.28 8.40
N LEU A 405 10.34 5.38 8.77
CA LEU A 405 10.49 3.93 8.57
C LEU A 405 10.81 3.66 7.10
N LEU A 406 10.00 4.19 6.20
CA LEU A 406 10.19 4.02 4.77
C LEU A 406 11.53 4.62 4.31
N ALA A 407 11.82 5.87 4.68
CA ALA A 407 13.04 6.58 4.29
C ALA A 407 14.34 6.01 4.90
N THR A 408 14.25 5.20 5.95
CA THR A 408 15.40 4.59 6.63
C THR A 408 15.74 3.21 6.07
N PHE A 409 14.72 2.41 5.74
CA PHE A 409 14.91 1.02 5.34
C PHE A 409 14.89 0.80 3.82
N ALA A 410 14.52 1.82 3.04
CA ALA A 410 14.62 1.78 1.58
C ALA A 410 15.72 2.73 1.08
N SER A 411 16.54 2.23 0.17
CA SER A 411 17.62 3.01 -0.47
C SER A 411 17.11 3.79 -1.69
N ASN A 412 16.03 3.31 -2.30
CA ASN A 412 15.42 3.83 -3.52
C ASN A 412 13.90 3.61 -3.48
N SER A 413 13.18 4.25 -4.39
CA SER A 413 11.72 4.20 -4.52
C SER A 413 11.22 2.79 -4.85
N VAL A 414 12.02 1.94 -5.52
CA VAL A 414 11.65 0.55 -5.83
C VAL A 414 11.65 -0.32 -4.57
N GLU A 415 12.73 -0.25 -3.78
CA GLU A 415 12.82 -0.87 -2.45
C GLU A 415 11.73 -0.31 -1.52
N GLY A 416 11.42 0.98 -1.64
CA GLY A 416 10.35 1.64 -0.90
C GLY A 416 9.01 0.90 -1.03
N ILE A 417 8.67 0.40 -2.21
CA ILE A 417 7.41 -0.33 -2.41
C ILE A 417 7.42 -1.64 -1.65
N ALA A 418 8.53 -2.35 -1.66
CA ALA A 418 8.67 -3.58 -0.92
C ALA A 418 8.55 -3.31 0.60
N VAL A 419 9.29 -2.32 1.11
CA VAL A 419 9.23 -1.92 2.53
C VAL A 419 7.83 -1.44 2.93
N SER A 420 7.09 -0.81 2.03
CA SER A 420 5.75 -0.30 2.31
C SER A 420 4.73 -1.38 2.71
N LYS A 421 4.95 -2.64 2.30
CA LYS A 421 4.12 -3.79 2.71
C LYS A 421 4.09 -3.96 4.24
N PHE A 422 5.15 -3.57 4.93
CA PHE A 422 5.21 -3.64 6.39
C PHE A 422 4.48 -2.49 7.09
N MET A 423 4.11 -1.42 6.37
CA MET A 423 3.49 -0.25 7.01
C MET A 423 2.12 -0.60 7.60
N GLY A 424 1.30 -1.40 6.91
CA GLY A 424 0.02 -1.89 7.45
C GLY A 424 0.20 -2.77 8.70
N VAL A 425 1.27 -3.58 8.74
CA VAL A 425 1.61 -4.44 9.88
C VAL A 425 1.83 -3.64 11.16
N THR A 426 2.35 -2.42 11.05
CA THR A 426 2.62 -1.55 12.22
C THR A 426 1.36 -1.18 13.01
N VAL A 427 0.18 -1.25 12.38
CA VAL A 427 -1.13 -1.02 13.02
C VAL A 427 -1.89 -2.32 13.22
N MET A 428 -1.80 -3.25 12.28
CA MET A 428 -2.50 -4.55 12.38
C MET A 428 -2.01 -5.41 13.55
N VAL A 429 -0.70 -5.48 13.80
CA VAL A 429 -0.17 -6.28 14.91
C VAL A 429 -0.68 -5.76 16.27
N PRO A 430 -0.63 -4.44 16.57
CA PRO A 430 -1.25 -3.90 17.78
C PRO A 430 -2.75 -4.16 17.89
N LEU A 431 -3.50 -4.02 16.79
CA LEU A 431 -4.94 -4.29 16.78
C LEU A 431 -5.24 -5.74 17.18
N VAL A 432 -4.60 -6.71 16.53
CA VAL A 432 -4.77 -8.15 16.83
C VAL A 432 -4.30 -8.47 18.24
N ALA A 433 -3.15 -7.93 18.67
CA ALA A 433 -2.65 -8.13 20.02
C ALA A 433 -3.66 -7.64 21.08
N ILE A 434 -4.30 -6.48 20.85
CA ILE A 434 -5.30 -5.94 21.77
C ILE A 434 -6.60 -6.76 21.76
N ALA A 435 -6.96 -7.36 20.63
CA ALA A 435 -8.16 -8.19 20.50
C ALA A 435 -8.01 -9.58 21.14
N VAL A 436 -6.83 -10.20 21.03
CA VAL A 436 -6.66 -11.65 21.30
C VAL A 436 -5.66 -11.95 22.43
N VAL A 437 -4.66 -11.09 22.66
CA VAL A 437 -3.56 -11.39 23.59
C VAL A 437 -3.90 -10.92 25.01
N SER A 438 -3.70 -11.78 25.99
CA SER A 438 -3.95 -11.50 27.40
C SER A 438 -2.88 -10.59 28.03
N THR A 439 -3.24 -9.90 29.11
CA THR A 439 -2.28 -9.20 29.96
C THR A 439 -1.46 -10.20 30.79
N PRO A 440 -0.12 -10.07 30.90
CA PRO A 440 0.70 -8.92 30.51
C PRO A 440 1.30 -8.99 29.09
N TRP A 441 1.14 -10.11 28.39
CA TRP A 441 1.78 -10.36 27.09
C TRP A 441 1.40 -9.36 26.00
N VAL A 442 0.20 -8.77 26.10
CA VAL A 442 -0.27 -7.71 25.19
C VAL A 442 0.71 -6.53 25.08
N TYR A 443 1.47 -6.23 26.14
CA TYR A 443 2.43 -5.12 26.15
C TYR A 443 3.67 -5.37 25.30
N LEU A 444 3.93 -6.60 24.85
CA LEU A 444 4.98 -6.88 23.86
C LEU A 444 4.72 -6.17 22.53
N ALA A 445 3.44 -5.96 22.17
CA ALA A 445 3.07 -5.16 21.01
C ALA A 445 3.43 -3.66 21.16
N GLY A 446 3.75 -3.21 22.39
CA GLY A 446 4.23 -1.86 22.69
C GLY A 446 5.57 -1.48 22.06
N VAL A 447 6.31 -2.45 21.49
CA VAL A 447 7.47 -2.19 20.62
C VAL A 447 7.07 -1.37 19.40
N LEU A 448 5.84 -1.54 18.90
CA LEU A 448 5.28 -0.73 17.84
C LEU A 448 4.61 0.51 18.45
N PRO A 449 5.13 1.74 18.23
CA PRO A 449 4.61 2.94 18.88
C PRO A 449 3.10 3.18 18.73
N PRO A 450 2.43 2.84 17.60
CA PRO A 450 0.97 2.96 17.47
C PRO A 450 0.17 2.20 18.52
N PHE A 451 0.73 1.13 19.11
CA PHE A 451 0.07 0.34 20.14
C PHE A 451 -0.44 1.17 21.31
N TRP A 452 0.35 2.12 21.78
CA TRP A 452 0.05 2.88 22.99
C TRP A 452 -1.18 3.79 22.85
N PRO A 453 -1.27 4.68 21.84
CA PRO A 453 -2.49 5.46 21.63
C PRO A 453 -3.67 4.59 21.19
N LEU A 454 -3.43 3.46 20.51
CA LEU A 454 -4.50 2.52 20.14
C LEU A 454 -5.10 1.83 21.38
N ARG A 455 -4.26 1.34 22.30
CA ARG A 455 -4.70 0.78 23.58
C ARG A 455 -5.41 1.83 24.43
N ALA A 456 -4.89 3.05 24.47
CA ALA A 456 -5.52 4.17 25.18
C ALA A 456 -6.93 4.45 24.65
N PHE A 457 -7.12 4.40 23.32
CA PHE A 457 -8.43 4.56 22.69
C PHE A 457 -9.42 3.48 23.12
N VAL A 458 -9.03 2.20 23.03
CA VAL A 458 -9.90 1.06 23.40
C VAL A 458 -10.23 1.08 24.89
N LEU A 459 -9.24 1.32 25.76
CA LEU A 459 -9.47 1.41 27.21
C LEU A 459 -10.36 2.60 27.58
N GLY A 460 -10.18 3.75 26.93
CA GLY A 460 -10.99 4.93 27.16
C GLY A 460 -12.47 4.73 26.78
N LEU A 461 -12.72 4.01 25.67
CA LEU A 461 -14.08 3.62 25.28
C LEU A 461 -14.67 2.54 26.21
N GLY A 462 -13.83 1.68 26.79
CA GLY A 462 -14.21 0.70 27.80
C GLY A 462 -14.44 1.25 29.21
N GLY A 463 -14.42 2.58 29.40
CA GLY A 463 -14.68 3.22 30.70
C GLY A 463 -13.49 3.24 31.67
N ALA A 464 -12.26 3.03 31.19
CA ALA A 464 -11.07 3.16 32.03
C ALA A 464 -10.91 4.59 32.57
N SER A 465 -10.23 4.72 33.71
CA SER A 465 -9.97 6.02 34.33
C SER A 465 -9.11 6.92 33.43
N ALA A 466 -9.30 8.24 33.57
CA ALA A 466 -8.50 9.22 32.83
C ALA A 466 -6.99 9.09 33.10
N THR A 467 -6.60 8.65 34.30
CA THR A 467 -5.19 8.42 34.67
C THR A 467 -4.60 7.24 33.90
N THR A 468 -5.35 6.14 33.74
CA THR A 468 -4.89 4.98 32.96
C THR A 468 -4.73 5.33 31.48
N VAL A 469 -5.68 6.08 30.91
CA VAL A 469 -5.59 6.57 29.52
C VAL A 469 -4.38 7.49 29.35
N ALA A 470 -4.20 8.47 30.25
CA ALA A 470 -3.08 9.40 30.22
C ALA A 470 -1.73 8.69 30.31
N LEU A 471 -1.60 7.66 31.15
CA LEU A 471 -0.37 6.89 31.28
C LEU A 471 0.00 6.20 29.96
N HIS A 472 -0.95 5.58 29.27
CA HIS A 472 -0.70 4.96 27.95
C HIS A 472 -0.30 6.02 26.91
N LEU A 473 -0.93 7.19 26.91
CA LEU A 473 -0.58 8.27 25.99
C LEU A 473 0.83 8.83 26.25
N VAL A 474 1.23 8.99 27.52
CA VAL A 474 2.59 9.43 27.90
C VAL A 474 3.63 8.41 27.43
N VAL A 475 3.40 7.13 27.68
CA VAL A 475 4.30 6.07 27.17
C VAL A 475 4.32 6.08 25.63
N GLY A 476 3.18 6.34 25.00
CA GLY A 476 3.07 6.51 23.56
C GLY A 476 3.94 7.64 23.02
N VAL A 477 3.94 8.82 23.64
CA VAL A 477 4.82 9.95 23.25
C VAL A 477 6.29 9.54 23.34
N VAL A 478 6.69 8.89 24.43
CA VAL A 478 8.06 8.41 24.63
C VAL A 478 8.44 7.38 23.57
N ALA A 479 7.58 6.40 23.30
CA ALA A 479 7.81 5.36 22.30
C ALA A 479 7.99 5.96 20.88
N HIS A 480 7.14 6.91 20.49
CA HIS A 480 7.28 7.62 19.22
C HIS A 480 8.58 8.42 19.17
N ALA A 481 8.94 9.16 20.23
CA ALA A 481 10.17 9.95 20.28
C ALA A 481 11.42 9.06 20.16
N VAL A 482 11.43 7.90 20.81
CA VAL A 482 12.53 6.92 20.73
C VAL A 482 12.71 6.41 19.29
N VAL A 483 11.62 5.98 18.65
CA VAL A 483 11.66 5.45 17.27
C VAL A 483 12.03 6.52 16.26
N VAL A 484 11.40 7.70 16.33
CA VAL A 484 11.72 8.84 15.46
C VAL A 484 13.18 9.25 15.65
N GLY A 485 13.66 9.36 16.90
CA GLY A 485 15.05 9.69 17.20
C GLY A 485 16.04 8.66 16.65
N ALA A 486 15.71 7.36 16.74
CA ALA A 486 16.51 6.28 16.17
C ALA A 486 16.58 6.35 14.64
N PHE A 487 15.46 6.60 13.96
CA PHE A 487 15.41 6.72 12.50
C PHE A 487 16.11 7.99 11.99
N VAL A 488 15.88 9.14 12.62
CA VAL A 488 16.55 10.40 12.24
C VAL A 488 18.08 10.28 12.34
N ARG A 489 18.61 9.53 13.32
CA ARG A 489 20.06 9.28 13.43
C ARG A 489 20.62 8.42 12.29
N LYS A 490 19.80 7.54 11.71
CA LYS A 490 20.19 6.67 10.59
C LYS A 490 20.12 7.38 9.25
N ILE A 491 19.20 8.34 9.10
CA ILE A 491 19.13 9.21 7.94
C ILE A 491 20.32 10.18 8.04
N ARG A 492 21.46 9.76 7.50
CA ARG A 492 22.57 10.66 7.23
C ARG A 492 22.10 11.63 6.14
N PRO A 493 22.13 12.94 6.40
CA PRO A 493 21.78 13.92 5.37
C PRO A 493 22.77 13.88 4.20
#